data_AF-A0A554VS33-F1
#
_entry.id   AF-A0A554VS33-F1
#
_cell.length_a   1.000
_cell.length_b   1.000
_cell.length_c   1.000
_cell.angle_alpha   90.00
_cell.angle_beta   90.00
_cell.angle_gamma   90.00
#
_symmetry.space_group_name_H-M   'P 1'
#
loop_
_entity.id
_entity.type
_entity.pdbx_description
1 polymer ?
#
loop_
_entity_poly.entity_id
_entity_poly.type
_entity_poly.pdbx_seq_one_letter_code
_entity_poly.pdbx_strand_id
1 'polypeptide(L)' 'MLKSILNLNNVKTLSKQQQEEVKGAAFVRPTCSQNGSQCTQSDQYGIYTDYGRCQRSGICFWS' A
#
# COMPACT_ATOMS: atom_id res chain seq x y z
N MET A 1 1.23 -0.76 24.36
CA MET A 1 0.16 -1.73 24.66
C MET A 1 -0.51 -2.13 23.36
N LEU A 2 -0.42 -3.40 22.97
CA LEU A 2 -1.15 -3.93 21.82
C LEU A 2 -2.63 -3.98 22.19
N LYS A 3 -3.42 -3.04 21.65
CA LYS A 3 -4.88 -3.12 21.72
C LYS A 3 -5.27 -4.44 21.06
N SER A 4 -5.88 -5.33 21.83
CA SER A 4 -6.36 -6.63 21.38
C SER A 4 -7.21 -6.45 20.14
N ILE A 5 -6.67 -6.84 18.98
CA ILE A 5 -7.43 -6.97 17.76
C ILE A 5 -8.53 -7.98 18.09
N LEU A 6 -9.78 -7.50 18.06
CA LEU A 6 -11.00 -8.25 18.30
C LEU A 6 -10.92 -9.63 17.63
N ASN A 7 -11.44 -10.65 18.30
CA ASN A 7 -11.53 -12.06 17.86
C ASN A 7 -12.05 -12.19 16.41
N LEU A 8 -11.17 -12.00 15.43
CA LEU A 8 -11.46 -12.26 14.04
C LEU A 8 -11.34 -13.77 13.82
N ASN A 9 -12.47 -14.47 13.86
CA ASN A 9 -12.52 -15.88 13.49
C ASN A 9 -12.00 -16.03 12.04
N ASN A 10 -11.13 -17.02 11.81
CA ASN A 10 -10.42 -17.28 10.55
C ASN A 10 -9.24 -16.33 10.21
N VAL A 11 -8.77 -15.48 11.12
CA VAL A 11 -7.51 -14.74 10.92
C VAL A 11 -6.34 -15.53 11.47
N LYS A 12 -5.47 -15.99 10.56
CA LYS A 12 -4.20 -16.66 10.92
C LYS A 12 -3.07 -15.63 10.88
N THR A 13 -2.46 -15.37 12.03
CA THR A 13 -1.23 -14.58 12.08
C THR A 13 -0.10 -15.42 11.48
N LEU A 14 0.50 -14.94 10.39
CA LEU A 14 1.64 -15.60 9.74
C LEU A 14 2.91 -15.37 10.55
N SER A 15 3.79 -16.37 10.61
CA SER A 15 5.16 -16.20 11.12
C SER A 15 5.95 -15.25 10.20
N LYS A 16 7.07 -14.67 10.68
CA LYS A 16 7.90 -13.77 9.86
C LYS A 16 8.37 -14.43 8.56
N GLN A 17 8.79 -15.69 8.63
CA GLN A 17 9.20 -16.47 7.46
C GLN A 17 8.04 -16.67 6.47
N GLN A 18 6.84 -16.99 6.98
CA GLN A 18 5.65 -17.13 6.14
C GLN A 18 5.24 -15.82 5.47
N GLN A 19 5.51 -14.66 6.11
CA GLN A 19 5.25 -13.35 5.50
C GLN A 19 6.22 -13.05 4.35
N GLU A 20 7.48 -13.47 4.45
CA GLU A 20 8.49 -13.32 3.38
C GLU A 20 8.14 -14.17 2.14
N GLU A 21 7.47 -15.30 2.33
CA GLU A 21 6.97 -16.16 1.24
C GLU A 21 5.73 -15.60 0.53
N VAL A 22 5.06 -14.59 1.09
CA VAL A 22 3.93 -13.91 0.45
C VAL A 22 4.44 -13.05 -0.72
N LYS A 23 4.48 -13.66 -1.91
CA LYS A 23 4.76 -12.99 -3.18
C LYS A 23 3.64 -11.99 -3.48
N GLY A 24 3.88 -10.74 -3.12
CA GLY A 24 2.92 -9.64 -3.19
C GLY A 24 3.36 -8.45 -2.33
N ALA A 25 4.19 -8.71 -1.31
CA ALA A 25 4.98 -7.67 -0.63
C ALA A 25 6.16 -7.22 -1.51
N ALA A 26 5.87 -6.81 -2.76
CA ALA A 26 6.86 -6.09 -3.52
C ALA A 26 7.10 -4.77 -2.79
N PHE A 27 8.32 -4.55 -2.27
CA PHE A 27 8.77 -3.26 -1.71
C PHE A 27 8.89 -2.18 -2.79
N VAL A 28 8.05 -2.21 -3.83
CA VAL A 28 7.90 -1.10 -4.76
C VAL A 28 7.25 0.00 -3.93
N ARG A 29 8.10 0.83 -3.32
CA ARG A 29 7.65 2.14 -2.84
C ARG A 29 7.17 2.84 -4.09
N PRO A 30 5.85 3.00 -4.27
CA PRO A 30 5.38 3.64 -5.45
C PRO A 30 5.99 5.03 -5.46
N THR A 31 6.44 5.50 -6.61
CA THR A 31 6.74 6.91 -6.77
C THR A 31 5.45 7.55 -7.23
N CYS A 32 4.97 8.53 -6.47
CA CYS A 32 3.86 9.35 -6.89
C CYS A 32 4.33 10.73 -7.34
N SER A 33 3.61 11.30 -8.30
CA SER A 33 3.73 12.70 -8.68
C SER A 33 2.38 13.40 -8.50
N GLN A 34 2.43 14.69 -8.20
CA GLN A 34 1.23 15.51 -8.02
C GLN A 34 1.06 16.43 -9.23
N ASN A 35 -0.12 16.42 -9.84
CA ASN A 35 -0.52 17.42 -10.83
C ASN A 35 -1.89 18.00 -10.45
N GLY A 36 -1.91 19.24 -9.96
CA GLY A 36 -3.15 19.86 -9.47
C GLY A 36 -3.77 19.02 -8.35
N SER A 37 -5.02 18.59 -8.52
CA SER A 37 -5.75 17.71 -7.61
C SER A 37 -5.67 16.22 -7.97
N GLN A 38 -4.80 15.85 -8.91
CA GLN A 38 -4.60 14.48 -9.35
C GLN A 38 -3.26 13.94 -8.85
N CYS A 39 -3.27 12.67 -8.49
CA CYS A 39 -2.09 11.90 -8.14
C CYS A 39 -1.82 10.85 -9.20
N THR A 40 -0.57 10.77 -9.65
CA THR A 40 -0.10 9.79 -10.63
C THR A 40 0.85 8.81 -9.96
N GLN A 41 0.67 7.52 -10.19
CA GLN A 41 1.51 6.44 -9.66
C GLN A 41 1.92 5.51 -10.80
N SER A 42 3.16 5.02 -10.77
CA SER A 42 3.65 4.00 -11.70
C SER A 42 4.04 2.74 -10.95
N ASP A 43 3.65 1.59 -11.50
CA ASP A 43 4.10 0.28 -11.06
C ASP A 43 4.44 -0.62 -12.28
N GLN A 44 4.63 -1.92 -12.03
CA GLN A 44 4.94 -2.92 -13.07
C GLN A 44 3.81 -3.16 -14.09
N TYR A 45 2.60 -2.67 -13.83
CA TYR A 45 1.41 -2.86 -14.65
C TYR A 45 0.99 -1.60 -15.41
N GLY A 46 1.53 -0.43 -15.07
CA GLY A 46 1.33 0.78 -15.85
C GLY A 46 1.48 2.09 -15.07
N ILE A 47 0.88 3.14 -15.62
CA ILE A 47 0.78 4.47 -15.02
C ILE A 47 -0.71 4.75 -14.77
N TYR A 48 -1.04 5.07 -13.52
CA TYR A 48 -2.40 5.35 -13.06
C TYR A 48 -2.47 6.79 -12.58
N THR A 49 -3.44 7.56 -13.07
CA THR A 49 -3.67 8.94 -12.64
C THR A 49 -5.13 9.12 -12.27
N ASP A 50 -5.38 9.59 -11.05
CA ASP A 50 -6.73 9.81 -10.54
C ASP A 50 -6.77 10.97 -9.55
N TYR A 51 -7.96 11.42 -9.15
CA TYR A 51 -8.14 12.42 -8.11
C TYR A 51 -7.54 11.95 -6.79
N GLY A 52 -6.68 12.77 -6.20
CA GLY A 52 -6.00 12.43 -4.97
C GLY A 52 -4.77 13.27 -4.68
N ARG A 53 -4.08 12.90 -3.60
CA ARG A 53 -2.85 13.57 -3.16
C ARG A 53 -1.68 12.62 -2.98
N CYS A 54 -0.55 13.01 -3.56
CA CYS A 54 0.73 12.35 -3.38
C CYS A 54 1.29 12.68 -1.99
N GLN A 55 1.51 11.65 -1.18
CA GLN A 55 2.12 11.77 0.14
C GLN A 55 3.64 11.77 0.03
N ARG A 56 4.34 12.31 1.05
CA ARG A 56 5.82 12.26 1.13
C ARG A 56 6.39 10.84 1.09
N SER A 57 5.60 9.83 1.41
CA SER A 57 5.96 8.41 1.32
C SER A 57 5.97 7.85 -0.11
N GLY A 58 5.57 8.65 -1.12
CA GLY A 58 5.44 8.20 -2.51
C GLY A 58 4.09 7.53 -2.82
N ILE A 59 3.15 7.53 -1.88
CA ILE A 59 1.85 6.87 -2.03
C ILE A 59 0.78 7.90 -2.41
N CYS A 60 -0.05 7.56 -3.40
CA CYS A 60 -1.27 8.32 -3.68
C CYS A 60 -2.33 8.03 -2.62
N PHE A 61 -2.90 9.09 -2.06
CA PHE A 61 -4.09 9.04 -1.23
C PHE A 61 -5.28 9.49 -2.06
N TRP A 62 -6.10 8.53 -2.47
CA TRP A 62 -7.33 8.76 -3.22
C TRP A 62 -8.45 9.13 -2.24
N SER A 63 -9.25 10.14 -2.59
CA SER A 63 -10.37 10.66 -1.78
C SER A 63 -11.59 10.89 -2.64
#